data_AF-A0A1Y2F3C8-F1
#
_entry.id   AF-A0A1Y2F3C8-F1
#
_cell.length_a   1.000
_cell.length_b   1.000
_cell.length_c   1.000
_cell.angle_alpha   90.00
_cell.angle_beta   90.00
_cell.angle_gamma   90.00
#
_symmetry.space_group_name_H-M   'P 1'
#
loop_
_entity.id
_entity.type
_entity.pdbx_description
1 polymer ?
#
loop_
_entity_poly.entity_id
_entity_poly.type
_entity_poly.pdbx_seq_one_letter_code
_entity_poly.pdbx_strand_id
1 'polypeptide(L)'
;MRRLHAKRKMEVDKLRKEKARKSAPSKPAIEINPARNGGKNYHFTEVVRNKEARKHMHAHTCEGCAGYYEEDERSNLNHAANCKGSGSKGSSSKSKSTSSKKSKNHFLDERHRQMEARLQKTSRHRAQHKPDPEPPDYWQMGFPNTQRVEEINRRAEKDREEKRLYMEAQAQTDGFYRYRKD
;
A
#
# COMPACT_ATOMS: atom_id res chain seq x y z
N MET A 1 44.83 -26.52 -26.37
CA MET A 1 43.37 -26.29 -26.22
C MET A 1 42.74 -26.82 -24.92
N ARG A 2 42.95 -28.08 -24.50
CA ARG A 2 42.26 -28.67 -23.32
C ARG A 2 42.51 -27.97 -21.97
N ARG A 3 43.72 -27.46 -21.70
CA ARG A 3 44.06 -26.76 -20.44
C ARG A 3 43.35 -25.40 -20.27
N LEU A 4 43.04 -24.71 -21.36
CA LEU A 4 42.31 -23.42 -21.32
C LEU A 4 40.85 -23.61 -20.97
N HIS A 5 40.21 -24.66 -21.49
CA HIS A 5 38.83 -25.02 -21.13
C HIS A 5 38.69 -25.43 -19.66
N ALA A 6 39.68 -26.15 -19.10
CA ALA A 6 39.69 -26.51 -17.69
C ALA A 6 39.77 -25.27 -16.78
N LYS A 7 40.62 -24.28 -17.12
CA LYS A 7 40.72 -23.02 -16.37
C LYS A 7 39.40 -22.22 -16.41
N ARG A 8 38.80 -22.08 -17.59
CA ARG A 8 37.50 -21.40 -17.76
C ARG A 8 36.38 -22.07 -16.96
N LYS A 9 36.35 -23.41 -16.91
CA LYS A 9 35.37 -24.16 -16.13
C LYS A 9 35.50 -23.89 -14.62
N MET A 10 36.73 -23.93 -14.10
CA MET A 10 37.00 -23.63 -12.69
C MET A 10 36.62 -22.19 -12.31
N GLU A 11 36.84 -21.24 -13.22
CA GLU A 11 36.44 -19.84 -13.04
C GLU A 11 34.91 -19.67 -13.01
N VAL A 12 34.19 -20.31 -13.93
CA VAL A 12 32.72 -20.32 -13.94
C VAL A 12 32.15 -20.97 -12.67
N ASP A 13 32.75 -22.06 -12.20
CA ASP A 13 32.33 -22.73 -10.96
C ASP A 13 32.61 -21.87 -9.71
N LYS A 14 33.72 -21.13 -9.70
CA LYS A 14 34.04 -20.15 -8.66
C LYS A 14 33.03 -19.01 -8.64
N LEU A 15 32.70 -18.45 -9.81
CA LEU A 15 31.67 -17.42 -9.96
C LEU A 15 30.30 -17.92 -9.52
N ARG A 16 29.92 -19.16 -9.86
CA ARG A 16 28.67 -19.80 -9.40
C ARG A 16 28.64 -19.94 -7.87
N LYS A 17 29.74 -20.41 -7.26
CA LYS A 17 29.84 -20.52 -5.78
C LYS A 17 29.75 -19.16 -5.10
N GLU A 18 30.39 -18.13 -5.64
CA GLU A 18 30.24 -16.77 -5.11
C GLU A 18 28.81 -16.24 -5.24
N LYS A 19 28.15 -16.50 -6.37
CA LYS A 19 26.74 -16.12 -6.58
C LYS A 19 25.82 -16.83 -5.58
N ALA A 20 26.03 -18.12 -5.35
CA ALA A 20 25.27 -18.92 -4.38
C ALA A 20 25.53 -18.49 -2.92
N ARG A 21 26.76 -18.08 -2.58
CA ARG A 21 27.06 -17.53 -1.24
C ARG A 21 26.42 -16.15 -1.01
N LYS A 22 26.23 -15.37 -2.08
CA LYS A 22 25.61 -14.03 -2.04
C LYS A 22 24.09 -14.07 -2.14
N SER A 23 23.49 -15.17 -2.60
CA SER A 23 22.04 -15.32 -2.60
C SER A 23 21.55 -15.59 -1.17
N ALA A 24 20.92 -14.59 -0.57
CA ALA A 24 20.18 -14.75 0.68
C ALA A 24 19.05 -15.79 0.52
N PRO A 25 18.62 -16.46 1.60
CA PRO A 25 17.43 -17.31 1.56
C PRO A 25 16.25 -16.49 1.02
N SER A 26 15.55 -17.03 0.02
CA SER A 26 14.36 -16.37 -0.54
C SER A 26 13.30 -16.27 0.55
N LYS A 27 12.68 -15.08 0.68
CA LYS A 27 11.49 -14.93 1.53
C LYS A 27 10.44 -15.99 1.11
N PRO A 28 9.68 -16.55 2.06
CA PRO A 28 8.61 -17.49 1.72
C PRO A 28 7.61 -16.82 0.78
N ALA A 29 7.07 -17.59 -0.17
CA ALA A 29 6.09 -17.09 -1.11
C ALA A 29 4.82 -16.62 -0.38
N ILE A 30 4.27 -15.48 -0.78
CA ILE A 30 3.00 -14.98 -0.24
C ILE A 30 1.87 -15.43 -1.15
N GLU A 31 0.83 -16.03 -0.56
CA GLU A 31 -0.37 -16.49 -1.25
C GLU A 31 -1.64 -15.87 -0.65
N ILE A 32 -2.75 -15.98 -1.36
CA ILE A 32 -4.05 -15.50 -0.88
C ILE A 32 -4.56 -16.48 0.16
N ASN A 33 -5.08 -15.95 1.28
CA ASN A 33 -5.68 -16.72 2.34
C ASN A 33 -7.12 -17.13 1.97
N PRO A 34 -7.40 -18.42 1.66
CA PRO A 34 -8.72 -18.84 1.22
C PRO A 34 -9.81 -18.61 2.28
N ALA A 35 -9.45 -18.66 3.57
CA ALA A 35 -10.39 -18.42 4.67
C ALA A 35 -11.01 -17.01 4.62
N ARG A 36 -10.28 -16.02 4.10
CA ARG A 36 -10.75 -14.63 3.97
C ARG A 36 -11.24 -14.28 2.56
N ASN A 37 -11.25 -15.25 1.64
CA ASN A 37 -11.62 -15.08 0.24
C ASN A 37 -12.66 -16.11 -0.22
N GLY A 38 -13.55 -16.53 0.69
CA GLY A 38 -14.65 -17.46 0.37
C GLY A 38 -14.17 -18.85 -0.10
N GLY A 39 -13.02 -19.31 0.39
CA GLY A 39 -12.44 -20.61 0.05
C GLY A 39 -11.55 -20.61 -1.20
N LYS A 40 -11.34 -19.47 -1.87
CA LYS A 40 -10.59 -19.39 -3.13
C LYS A 40 -9.16 -18.91 -2.92
N ASN A 41 -8.22 -19.47 -3.67
CA ASN A 41 -6.79 -19.16 -3.63
C ASN A 41 -6.33 -18.14 -4.70
N TYR A 42 -7.26 -17.54 -5.44
CA TYR A 42 -7.04 -16.51 -6.46
C TYR A 42 -7.91 -15.28 -6.17
N HIS A 43 -7.56 -14.10 -6.68
CA HIS A 43 -8.40 -12.90 -6.54
C HIS A 43 -9.77 -13.17 -7.17
N PHE A 44 -10.77 -13.34 -6.32
CA PHE A 44 -12.15 -13.56 -6.73
C PHE A 44 -12.98 -12.37 -6.32
N THR A 45 -13.95 -12.01 -7.15
CA THR A 45 -14.91 -10.94 -6.88
C THR A 45 -16.31 -11.49 -7.09
N GLU A 46 -17.16 -11.34 -6.08
CA GLU A 46 -18.58 -11.70 -6.17
C GLU A 46 -19.46 -10.55 -5.69
N VAL A 47 -20.67 -10.51 -6.23
CA VAL A 47 -21.69 -9.53 -5.81
C VAL A 47 -22.25 -9.92 -4.45
N VAL A 48 -21.70 -9.31 -3.40
CA VAL A 48 -22.20 -9.47 -2.02
C VAL A 48 -23.49 -8.66 -1.84
N ARG A 49 -24.64 -9.33 -1.76
CA ARG A 49 -25.95 -8.67 -1.52
C ARG A 49 -26.23 -8.38 -0.04
N ASN A 50 -25.66 -9.15 0.89
CA ASN A 50 -25.87 -8.96 2.33
C ASN A 50 -25.18 -7.67 2.83
N LYS A 51 -25.95 -6.82 3.53
CA LYS A 51 -25.50 -5.53 4.08
C LYS A 51 -24.37 -5.69 5.10
N GLU A 52 -24.46 -6.67 6.01
CA GLU A 52 -23.46 -6.88 7.05
C GLU A 52 -22.15 -7.41 6.47
N ALA A 53 -22.22 -8.39 5.56
CA ALA A 53 -21.04 -8.86 4.84
C ALA A 53 -20.36 -7.71 4.08
N ARG A 54 -21.16 -6.86 3.42
CA ARG A 54 -20.65 -5.69 2.70
C ARG A 54 -19.97 -4.66 3.63
N LYS A 55 -20.41 -4.49 4.88
CA LYS A 55 -19.75 -3.58 5.85
C LYS A 55 -18.33 -3.99 6.22
N HIS A 56 -18.02 -5.29 6.17
CA HIS A 56 -16.69 -5.83 6.49
C HIS A 56 -15.74 -5.86 5.28
N MET A 57 -16.23 -5.53 4.09
CA MET A 57 -15.41 -5.41 2.88
C MET A 57 -14.62 -4.10 2.90
N HIS A 58 -13.46 -4.11 2.24
CA HIS A 58 -12.58 -2.95 2.12
C HIS A 58 -13.28 -1.83 1.35
N ALA A 59 -13.56 -0.73 2.03
CA ALA A 59 -13.88 0.53 1.39
C ALA A 59 -12.68 1.05 0.60
N HIS A 60 -12.94 1.56 -0.60
CA HIS A 60 -11.98 2.29 -1.41
C HIS A 60 -12.63 3.59 -1.91
N THR A 61 -11.78 4.54 -2.29
CA THR A 61 -12.18 5.73 -3.03
C THR A 61 -12.22 5.37 -4.51
N CYS A 62 -13.27 5.81 -5.21
CA CYS A 62 -13.28 5.83 -6.68
C CYS A 62 -13.10 7.29 -7.13
N GLU A 63 -12.63 7.51 -8.35
CA GLU A 63 -12.40 8.85 -8.89
C GLU A 63 -13.63 9.75 -8.76
N GLY A 64 -14.83 9.22 -9.06
CA GLY A 64 -16.09 9.96 -8.95
C GLY A 64 -16.55 10.28 -7.52
N CYS A 65 -16.01 9.62 -6.48
CA CYS A 65 -16.34 9.88 -5.08
C CYS A 65 -15.19 10.51 -4.30
N ALA A 66 -13.99 10.62 -4.88
CA ALA A 66 -12.82 11.20 -4.22
C ALA A 66 -13.12 12.61 -3.69
N GLY A 67 -13.70 13.48 -4.53
CA GLY A 67 -14.08 14.85 -4.15
C GLY A 67 -15.08 14.91 -2.99
N TYR A 68 -16.06 13.99 -2.95
CA TYR A 68 -17.00 13.91 -1.81
C TYR A 68 -16.28 13.62 -0.50
N TYR A 69 -15.34 12.67 -0.49
CA TYR A 69 -14.60 12.33 0.73
C TYR A 69 -13.67 13.45 1.16
N GLU A 70 -13.02 14.15 0.23
CA GLU A 70 -12.18 15.32 0.50
C GLU A 70 -12.97 16.51 1.06
N GLU A 71 -14.16 16.79 0.50
CA GLU A 71 -15.05 17.84 0.99
C GLU A 71 -15.61 17.52 2.37
N ASP A 72 -16.05 16.28 2.56
CA ASP A 72 -16.57 15.81 3.84
C ASP A 72 -15.45 15.70 4.90
N GLU A 73 -14.19 15.52 4.49
CA GLU A 73 -13.05 15.74 5.38
C GLU A 73 -12.89 17.22 5.76
N ARG A 74 -12.90 18.12 4.77
CA ARG A 74 -12.77 19.57 5.01
C ARG A 74 -13.88 20.08 5.92
N SER A 75 -15.12 19.64 5.71
CA SER A 75 -16.27 20.02 6.53
C SER A 75 -16.18 19.46 7.94
N ASN A 76 -15.73 18.21 8.12
CA ASN A 76 -15.52 17.62 9.45
C ASN A 76 -14.35 18.27 10.22
N LEU A 77 -13.27 18.63 9.53
CA LEU A 77 -12.16 19.42 10.09
C LEU A 77 -12.67 20.79 10.58
N ASN A 78 -13.55 21.43 9.80
CA ASN A 78 -14.18 22.69 10.18
C ASN A 78 -15.17 22.52 11.34
N HIS A 79 -15.89 21.41 11.42
CA HIS A 79 -16.76 21.10 12.57
C HIS A 79 -15.94 20.83 13.85
N ALA A 80 -14.83 20.10 13.77
CA ALA A 80 -13.92 19.86 14.89
C ALA A 80 -13.22 21.14 15.38
N ALA A 81 -12.96 22.11 14.48
CA ALA A 81 -12.45 23.43 14.83
C ALA A 81 -13.54 24.33 15.44
N ASN A 82 -14.79 24.23 14.97
CA ASN A 82 -15.92 25.06 15.39
C ASN A 82 -16.65 24.53 16.65
N CYS A 83 -16.49 23.25 17.01
CA CYS A 83 -17.04 22.68 18.24
C CYS A 83 -16.15 22.89 19.48
N LYS A 84 -15.05 23.66 19.36
CA LYS A 84 -14.43 24.31 20.53
C LYS A 84 -15.27 25.53 20.89
N GLY A 85 -16.40 25.27 21.55
CA GLY A 85 -17.29 26.30 22.07
C GLY A 85 -16.52 27.33 22.88
N SER A 86 -16.81 28.60 22.58
CA SER A 86 -17.10 29.65 23.56
C SER A 86 -16.90 29.23 25.03
N GLY A 87 -15.70 29.43 25.56
CA GLY A 87 -15.43 29.09 26.96
C GLY A 87 -13.95 29.03 27.35
N SER A 88 -13.17 30.08 27.08
CA SER A 88 -12.03 30.43 27.94
C SER A 88 -11.47 31.80 27.52
N LYS A 89 -11.75 32.83 28.33
CA LYS A 89 -10.81 33.94 28.48
C LYS A 89 -9.57 33.33 29.14
N GLY A 90 -8.53 33.07 28.36
CA GLY A 90 -7.29 32.44 28.80
C GLY A 90 -6.10 33.08 28.11
N SER A 91 -5.33 33.81 28.91
CA SER A 91 -4.15 34.62 28.63
C SER A 91 -3.23 34.13 27.51
N SER A 92 -2.74 35.11 26.73
CA SER A 92 -1.67 34.97 25.74
C SER A 92 -0.35 34.56 26.41
N SER A 93 -0.11 33.25 26.55
CA SER A 93 1.24 32.74 26.78
C SER A 93 1.84 32.34 25.43
N LYS A 94 2.74 33.18 24.95
CA LYS A 94 3.52 32.97 23.72
C LYS A 94 4.59 31.91 23.99
N SER A 95 4.20 30.64 24.07
CA SER A 95 5.16 29.53 24.13
C SER A 95 5.66 29.24 22.71
N LYS A 96 6.88 29.68 22.39
CA LYS A 96 7.66 29.18 21.25
C LYS A 96 7.96 27.70 21.50
N SER A 97 7.10 26.80 21.05
CA SER A 97 7.37 25.36 21.09
C SER A 97 8.21 24.98 19.87
N THR A 98 9.45 24.58 20.14
CA THR A 98 10.32 23.87 19.20
C THR A 98 9.74 22.48 18.95
N SER A 99 8.66 22.41 18.16
CA SER A 99 8.02 21.14 17.82
C SER A 99 8.97 20.28 16.98
N SER A 100 9.56 19.29 17.64
CA SER A 100 10.36 18.23 17.05
C SER A 100 9.64 17.65 15.82
N LYS A 101 10.35 17.50 14.69
CA LYS A 101 9.83 16.89 13.44
C LYS A 101 9.13 15.54 13.67
N LYS A 102 9.46 14.84 14.77
CA LYS A 102 8.85 13.57 15.18
C LYS A 102 7.37 13.70 15.58
N SER A 103 6.95 14.81 16.18
CA SER A 103 5.53 15.01 16.55
C SER A 103 4.64 15.32 15.35
N LYS A 104 5.19 15.96 14.31
CA LYS A 104 4.47 16.24 13.05
C LYS A 104 4.15 14.98 12.27
N ASN A 105 5.09 14.03 12.21
CA ASN A 105 4.88 12.75 11.50
C ASN A 105 3.78 11.90 12.16
N HIS A 106 3.70 11.90 13.50
CA HIS A 106 2.64 11.20 14.23
C HIS A 106 1.25 11.78 13.95
N PHE A 107 1.13 13.11 13.84
CA PHE A 107 -0.14 13.77 13.50
C PHE A 107 -0.63 13.39 12.09
N LEU A 108 0.26 13.36 11.10
CA LEU A 108 -0.10 12.97 9.74
C LEU A 108 -0.54 11.50 9.66
N ASP A 109 0.14 10.60 10.37
CA ASP A 109 -0.22 9.19 10.44
C ASP A 109 -1.57 8.97 11.14
N GLU A 110 -1.79 9.63 12.27
CA GLU A 110 -3.07 9.58 13.00
C GLU A 110 -4.21 10.13 12.14
N ARG A 111 -3.99 11.24 11.44
CA ARG A 111 -4.94 11.79 10.49
C ARG A 111 -5.24 10.78 9.37
N HIS A 112 -4.22 10.11 8.83
CA HIS A 112 -4.40 9.08 7.80
C HIS A 112 -5.28 7.92 8.28
N ARG A 113 -5.03 7.41 9.50
CA ARG A 113 -5.87 6.35 10.10
C ARG A 113 -7.31 6.81 10.31
N GLN A 114 -7.52 8.05 10.74
CA GLN A 114 -8.87 8.61 10.90
C GLN A 114 -9.59 8.73 9.55
N MET A 115 -8.89 9.15 8.49
CA MET A 115 -9.43 9.19 7.12
C MET A 115 -9.81 7.79 6.64
N GLU A 116 -8.93 6.80 6.81
CA GLU A 116 -9.21 5.40 6.45
C GLU A 116 -10.39 4.83 7.23
N ALA A 117 -10.44 5.03 8.56
CA ALA A 117 -11.53 4.55 9.39
C ALA A 117 -12.88 5.20 9.00
N ARG A 118 -12.85 6.47 8.59
CA ARG A 118 -14.03 7.19 8.10
C ARG A 118 -14.47 6.65 6.76
N LEU A 119 -13.55 6.45 5.82
CA LEU A 119 -13.81 5.82 4.54
C LEU A 119 -14.43 4.43 4.72
N GLN A 120 -13.90 3.62 5.64
CA GLN A 120 -14.49 2.31 5.98
C GLN A 120 -15.90 2.39 6.54
N LYS A 121 -16.29 3.50 7.18
CA LYS A 121 -17.64 3.71 7.71
C LYS A 121 -18.61 4.20 6.63
N THR A 122 -18.22 5.20 5.85
CA THR A 122 -19.14 5.94 4.97
C THR A 122 -19.09 5.52 3.50
N SER A 123 -18.09 4.74 3.08
CA SER A 123 -17.93 4.48 1.65
C SER A 123 -19.06 3.66 1.03
N ARG A 124 -19.49 4.11 -0.15
CA ARG A 124 -20.44 3.42 -1.02
C ARG A 124 -19.76 2.33 -1.86
N HIS A 125 -18.47 2.47 -2.13
CA HIS A 125 -17.68 1.56 -2.94
C HIS A 125 -16.85 0.64 -2.07
N ARG A 126 -17.09 -0.67 -2.17
CA ARG A 126 -16.43 -1.69 -1.36
C ARG A 126 -15.99 -2.87 -2.21
N ALA A 127 -14.83 -3.42 -1.90
CA ALA A 127 -14.22 -4.55 -2.57
C ALA A 127 -13.72 -5.58 -1.54
N GLN A 128 -13.59 -6.85 -1.94
CA GLN A 128 -13.15 -7.91 -1.02
C GLN A 128 -11.68 -7.77 -0.63
N HIS A 129 -10.90 -7.08 -1.45
CA HIS A 129 -9.49 -6.76 -1.26
C HIS A 129 -9.24 -5.34 -1.79
N LYS A 130 -8.09 -4.75 -1.44
CA LYS A 130 -7.65 -3.47 -2.01
C LYS A 130 -7.51 -3.64 -3.54
N PRO A 131 -8.14 -2.78 -4.36
CA PRO A 131 -7.92 -2.78 -5.80
C PRO A 131 -6.45 -2.55 -6.15
N ASP A 132 -6.00 -3.14 -7.26
CA ASP A 132 -4.69 -2.84 -7.79
C ASP A 132 -4.63 -1.39 -8.31
N PRO A 133 -3.50 -0.69 -8.12
CA PRO A 133 -3.35 0.65 -8.67
C PRO A 133 -3.35 0.61 -10.19
N GLU A 134 -3.88 1.67 -10.80
CA GLU A 134 -3.86 1.82 -12.24
C GLU A 134 -2.41 1.91 -12.73
N PRO A 135 -2.02 1.18 -13.79
CA PRO A 135 -0.66 1.24 -14.29
C PRO A 135 -0.31 2.67 -14.74
N PRO A 136 0.91 3.16 -14.42
CA PRO A 136 1.30 4.52 -14.74
C PRO A 136 1.32 4.75 -16.25
N ASP A 137 0.68 5.84 -16.69
CA ASP A 137 0.65 6.30 -18.09
C ASP A 137 0.04 5.28 -19.09
N TYR A 138 -0.79 4.32 -18.64
CA TYR A 138 -1.36 3.25 -19.49
C TYR A 138 -2.15 3.77 -20.71
N TRP A 139 -2.95 4.82 -20.52
CA TRP A 139 -3.79 5.40 -21.58
C TRP A 139 -3.09 6.47 -22.41
N GLN A 140 -1.79 6.67 -22.21
CA GLN A 140 -1.10 7.69 -22.95
C GLN A 140 -0.92 7.28 -24.41
N MET A 141 -1.49 8.08 -25.31
CA MET A 141 -1.37 7.85 -26.75
C MET A 141 0.05 8.18 -27.23
N GLY A 142 0.70 7.21 -27.90
CA GLY A 142 2.03 7.34 -28.49
C GLY A 142 3.13 6.58 -27.74
N PHE A 143 4.23 6.29 -28.42
CA PHE A 143 5.39 5.65 -27.78
C PHE A 143 6.13 6.67 -26.90
N PRO A 144 6.35 6.38 -25.61
CA PRO A 144 7.14 7.25 -24.76
C PRO A 144 8.58 7.33 -25.28
N ASN A 145 9.21 8.50 -25.14
CA ASN A 145 10.64 8.63 -25.38
C ASN A 145 11.44 7.85 -24.30
N THR A 146 12.74 7.65 -24.52
CA THR A 146 13.59 6.84 -23.63
C THR A 146 13.60 7.34 -22.18
N GLN A 147 13.69 8.65 -21.97
CA GLN A 147 13.65 9.26 -20.63
C GLN A 147 12.31 9.00 -19.90
N ARG A 148 11.20 9.06 -20.64
CA ARG A 148 9.86 8.81 -20.10
C ARG A 148 9.63 7.33 -19.80
N VAL A 149 10.17 6.42 -20.61
CA VAL A 149 10.15 4.97 -20.33
C VAL A 149 10.83 4.68 -18.99
N GLU A 150 12.00 5.27 -18.75
CA GLU A 150 12.71 5.12 -17.47
C GLU A 150 11.89 5.62 -16.29
N GLU A 151 11.23 6.77 -16.45
CA GLU A 151 10.35 7.31 -15.42
C GLU A 151 9.15 6.40 -15.12
N ILE A 152 8.49 5.90 -16.17
CA ILE A 152 7.36 4.96 -16.06
C ILE A 152 7.81 3.69 -15.33
N ASN A 153 8.95 3.13 -15.71
CA ASN A 153 9.52 1.94 -15.07
C ASN A 153 9.81 2.19 -13.60
N ARG A 154 10.41 3.33 -13.26
CA ARG A 154 10.68 3.73 -11.88
C ARG A 154 9.40 3.87 -11.05
N ARG A 155 8.33 4.44 -11.61
CA ARG A 155 7.02 4.52 -10.92
C ARG A 155 6.41 3.13 -10.74
N ALA A 156 6.38 2.31 -11.79
CA ALA A 156 5.88 0.94 -11.72
C ALA A 156 6.65 0.07 -10.72
N GLU A 157 7.96 0.29 -10.55
CA GLU A 157 8.76 -0.37 -9.52
C GLU A 157 8.33 0.02 -8.10
N LYS A 158 8.06 1.32 -7.87
CA LYS A 158 7.53 1.78 -6.58
C LYS A 158 6.17 1.15 -6.29
N ASP A 159 5.26 1.12 -7.25
CA ASP A 159 3.93 0.53 -7.07
C ASP A 159 4.02 -0.98 -6.77
N ARG A 160 4.92 -1.70 -7.45
CA ARG A 160 5.21 -3.12 -7.17
C ARG A 160 5.78 -3.31 -5.77
N GLU A 161 6.68 -2.44 -5.33
CA GLU A 161 7.25 -2.49 -3.99
C GLU A 161 6.18 -2.20 -2.92
N GLU A 162 5.36 -1.18 -3.10
CA GLU A 162 4.25 -0.86 -2.19
C GLU A 162 3.25 -2.01 -2.10
N LYS A 163 2.89 -2.61 -3.24
CA LYS A 163 2.03 -3.81 -3.27
C LYS A 163 2.67 -4.97 -2.51
N ARG A 164 3.97 -5.22 -2.70
CA ARG A 164 4.71 -6.26 -1.96
C ARG A 164 4.71 -5.99 -0.46
N LEU A 165 5.00 -4.75 -0.04
CA LEU A 165 5.01 -4.36 1.38
C LEU A 165 3.63 -4.52 2.02
N TYR A 166 2.56 -4.14 1.31
CA TYR A 166 1.20 -4.35 1.75
C TYR A 166 0.87 -5.84 1.92
N MET A 167 1.25 -6.67 0.94
CA MET A 167 1.09 -8.13 1.02
C MET A 167 1.87 -8.73 2.20
N GLU A 168 3.12 -8.29 2.42
CA GLU A 168 3.94 -8.72 3.57
C GLU A 168 3.30 -8.31 4.90
N ALA A 169 2.80 -7.08 5.03
CA ALA A 169 2.12 -6.61 6.24
C ALA A 169 0.82 -7.39 6.52
N GLN A 170 0.04 -7.71 5.48
CA GLN A 170 -1.17 -8.54 5.60
C GLN A 170 -0.82 -10.00 5.95
N ALA A 171 0.24 -10.54 5.34
CA ALA A 171 0.71 -11.89 5.64
C ALA A 171 1.25 -12.04 7.07
N GLN A 172 1.79 -10.96 7.64
CA GLN A 172 2.12 -10.88 9.06
C GLN A 172 0.88 -10.79 9.95
N THR A 173 -0.18 -10.10 9.48
CA THR A 173 -1.39 -9.78 10.26
C THR A 173 -2.61 -10.60 9.83
N ASP A 174 -2.60 -11.93 10.00
CA ASP A 174 -3.69 -12.88 9.62
C ASP A 174 -4.70 -12.35 8.57
N GLY A 175 -4.15 -11.86 7.46
CA GLY A 175 -4.80 -10.94 6.55
C GLY A 175 -5.44 -11.65 5.37
N PHE A 176 -5.79 -10.88 4.35
CA PHE A 176 -6.19 -11.43 3.05
C PHE A 176 -5.06 -12.26 2.41
N TYR A 177 -3.81 -11.94 2.73
CA TYR A 177 -2.62 -12.68 2.31
C TYR A 177 -2.05 -13.47 3.48
N ARG A 178 -1.34 -14.56 3.18
CA ARG A 178 -0.59 -15.36 4.16
C ARG A 178 0.73 -15.85 3.55
N TYR A 179 1.69 -16.16 4.40
CA TYR A 179 2.88 -16.87 3.96
C TYR A 179 2.53 -18.33 3.65
N ARG A 180 3.00 -18.82 2.50
CA ARG A 180 2.94 -20.24 2.16
C ARG A 180 3.81 -21.00 3.15
N LYS A 181 3.23 -22.03 3.77
CA LYS A 181 3.97 -22.99 4.58
C LYS A 181 4.56 -24.01 3.60
N ASP A 182 5.88 -24.03 3.48
CA ASP A 182 6.60 -25.03 2.69
C ASP A 182 6.62 -26.39 3.40
#